data_AF-A0A6P2C0T2-F1
#
_entry.id   AF-A0A6P2C0T2-F1
#
_cell.length_a   1.000
_cell.length_b   1.000
_cell.length_c   1.000
_cell.angle_alpha   90.00
_cell.angle_beta   90.00
_cell.angle_gamma   90.00
#
_symmetry.space_group_name_H-M   'P 1'
#
loop_
_entity.id
_entity.type
_entity.pdbx_description
1 polymer ?
#
loop_
_entity_poly.entity_id
_entity_poly.type
_entity_poly.pdbx_seq_one_letter_code
_entity_poly.pdbx_strand_id
1 'polypeptide(L)'
;MAASHELADRAAAVCRRPLPAKALREELVALVRGAVPFGGYNFPLTDPVSRVGTSPLADVPGLSWPRLPELIRSRYLTPYCRWDRVLEAGVTATSLMRETHGHPDRSLVWRDVQSQLGVSDTAIVVFADRHGCWGLLDLWRIRRPWRRCPGGPPRCSALSTRRCPRQAATL
;
A
#
# COMPACT_ATOMS: atom_id res chain seq x y z
N MET A 1 18.35 -13.35 10.17
CA MET A 1 19.31 -12.29 9.79
C MET A 1 19.85 -12.49 8.37
N ALA A 2 20.45 -13.62 8.02
CA ALA A 2 20.95 -13.88 6.66
C ALA A 2 19.89 -13.67 5.55
N ALA A 3 18.70 -14.26 5.68
CA ALA A 3 17.61 -14.09 4.71
C ALA A 3 17.09 -12.63 4.62
N SER A 4 17.18 -11.86 5.71
CA SER A 4 16.78 -10.44 5.72
C SER A 4 17.81 -9.56 5.02
N HIS A 5 19.10 -9.87 5.18
CA HIS A 5 20.19 -9.18 4.46
C HIS A 5 20.12 -9.49 2.97
N GLU A 6 19.91 -10.75 2.59
CA GLU A 6 19.73 -11.14 1.19
C GLU A 6 18.54 -10.41 0.53
N LEU A 7 17.41 -10.30 1.24
CA LEU A 7 16.26 -9.54 0.76
C LEU A 7 16.59 -8.06 0.56
N ALA A 8 17.33 -7.46 1.50
CA ALA A 8 17.77 -6.07 1.41
C ALA A 8 18.73 -5.84 0.24
N ASP A 9 19.67 -6.76 0.00
CA ASP A 9 20.60 -6.70 -1.14
C ASP A 9 19.88 -6.78 -2.48
N ARG A 10 18.87 -7.67 -2.57
CA ARG A 10 18.00 -7.78 -3.75
C ARG A 10 17.16 -6.52 -3.95
N ALA A 11 16.63 -5.94 -2.87
CA ALA A 11 15.90 -4.67 -2.95
C ALA A 11 16.80 -3.53 -3.42
N ALA A 12 18.03 -3.45 -2.90
CA ALA A 12 19.03 -2.47 -3.33
C ALA A 12 19.40 -2.64 -4.81
N ALA A 13 19.51 -3.88 -5.30
CA ALA A 13 19.73 -4.16 -6.72
C ALA A 13 18.57 -3.68 -7.59
N VAL A 14 17.31 -3.86 -7.15
CA VAL A 14 16.12 -3.32 -7.83
C VAL A 14 16.15 -1.78 -7.85
N CYS A 15 16.50 -1.14 -6.72
CA CYS A 15 16.61 0.33 -6.62
C CYS A 15 17.70 0.93 -7.52
N ARG A 16 18.76 0.18 -7.88
CA ARG A 16 19.82 0.65 -8.79
C ARG A 16 19.42 0.62 -10.26
N ARG A 17 18.31 -0.03 -10.61
CA ARG A 17 17.86 -0.11 -12.01
C ARG A 17 17.16 1.20 -12.41
N PRO A 18 17.28 1.64 -13.67
CA PRO A 18 16.65 2.87 -14.16
C PRO A 18 15.15 2.64 -14.44
N LEU A 19 14.39 2.32 -13.39
CA LEU A 19 12.96 2.04 -13.46
C LEU A 19 12.13 3.29 -13.16
N PRO A 20 11.00 3.51 -13.87
CA PRO A 20 10.01 4.48 -13.45
C PRO A 20 9.51 4.19 -12.03
N ALA A 21 9.14 5.22 -11.26
CA ALA A 21 8.74 5.09 -9.86
C ALA A 21 7.60 4.09 -9.59
N LYS A 22 6.69 3.89 -10.56
CA LYS A 22 5.65 2.85 -10.48
C LYS A 22 6.27 1.45 -10.60
N ALA A 23 7.05 1.21 -11.66
CA ALA A 23 7.67 -0.09 -11.92
C ALA A 23 8.62 -0.50 -10.78
N LEU A 24 9.39 0.44 -10.25
CA LEU A 24 10.25 0.20 -9.08
C LEU A 24 9.45 -0.34 -7.89
N ARG A 25 8.36 0.34 -7.52
CA ARG A 25 7.52 -0.09 -6.38
C ARG A 25 6.82 -1.43 -6.65
N GLU A 26 6.37 -1.68 -7.89
CA GLU A 26 5.79 -2.98 -8.28
C GLU A 26 6.79 -4.13 -8.07
N GLU A 27 8.05 -3.94 -8.47
CA GLU A 27 9.10 -4.93 -8.27
C GLU A 27 9.46 -5.12 -6.79
N LEU A 28 9.56 -4.03 -6.02
CA LEU A 28 9.78 -4.11 -4.57
C LEU A 28 8.65 -4.85 -3.85
N VAL A 29 7.39 -4.59 -4.22
CA VAL A 29 6.23 -5.31 -3.67
C VAL A 29 6.28 -6.79 -4.01
N ALA A 30 6.61 -7.15 -5.26
CA ALA A 30 6.76 -8.53 -5.67
C ALA A 30 7.88 -9.25 -4.89
N LEU A 31 9.01 -8.58 -4.69
CA LEU A 31 10.13 -9.07 -3.90
C LEU A 31 9.74 -9.30 -2.43
N VAL A 32 9.13 -8.31 -1.79
CA VAL A 32 8.67 -8.40 -0.39
C VAL A 32 7.61 -9.48 -0.22
N ARG A 33 6.70 -9.64 -1.18
CA ARG A 33 5.66 -10.68 -1.17
C ARG A 33 6.23 -12.10 -1.11
N GLY A 34 7.42 -12.32 -1.70
CA GLY A 34 8.11 -13.61 -1.63
C GLY A 34 8.63 -13.95 -0.23
N ALA A 35 8.90 -12.94 0.61
CA ALA A 35 9.45 -13.12 1.96
C ALA A 35 8.41 -12.92 3.08
N VAL A 36 7.42 -12.04 2.87
CA VAL A 36 6.39 -11.68 3.83
C VAL A 36 5.02 -11.87 3.17
N PRO A 37 4.21 -12.84 3.60
CA PRO A 37 2.89 -13.04 3.00
C PRO A 37 1.90 -11.95 3.44
N PHE A 38 1.30 -11.27 2.47
CA PHE A 38 0.21 -10.30 2.66
C PHE A 38 -0.87 -10.46 1.59
N GLY A 39 -2.11 -10.15 1.95
CA GLY A 39 -3.27 -10.25 1.05
C GLY A 39 -3.53 -8.96 0.28
N GLY A 40 -3.23 -7.80 0.87
CA GLY A 40 -3.37 -6.50 0.24
C GLY A 40 -2.22 -5.58 0.61
N TYR A 41 -2.06 -4.48 -0.11
CA TYR A 41 -1.04 -3.47 0.18
C TYR A 41 -1.44 -2.09 -0.30
N ASN A 42 -0.81 -1.07 0.30
CA ASN A 42 -0.89 0.31 -0.14
C ASN A 42 0.52 0.92 -0.06
N PHE A 43 1.05 1.40 -1.19
CA PHE A 43 2.39 1.94 -1.35
C PHE A 43 2.40 3.34 -2.00
N PRO A 44 1.78 4.36 -1.38
CA PRO A 44 1.80 5.71 -1.92
C PRO A 44 3.20 6.33 -1.74
N LEU A 45 3.59 7.16 -2.70
CA LEU A 45 4.57 8.22 -2.42
C LEU A 45 3.84 9.39 -1.75
N THR A 46 4.59 10.14 -0.97
CA THR A 46 4.09 11.32 -0.24
C THR A 46 4.87 12.56 -0.64
N ASP A 47 4.21 13.71 -0.58
CA ASP A 47 4.91 14.99 -0.54
C ASP A 47 5.80 15.03 0.73
N PRO A 48 7.14 15.22 0.63
CA PRO A 48 8.04 15.06 1.77
C PRO A 48 7.76 15.96 2.99
N VAL A 49 7.16 17.13 2.74
CA VAL A 49 6.89 18.15 3.76
C VAL A 49 5.50 17.98 4.37
N SER A 50 4.44 18.05 3.57
CA SER A 50 3.05 17.89 4.05
C SER A 50 2.70 16.46 4.42
N ARG A 51 3.49 15.49 3.90
CA ARG A 51 3.30 14.05 4.07
C ARG A 51 1.99 13.52 3.50
N VAL A 52 1.35 14.30 2.62
CA VAL A 52 0.13 13.90 1.89
C VAL A 52 0.53 12.94 0.78
N GLY A 53 -0.23 11.85 0.59
CA GLY A 53 -0.03 10.89 -0.49
C GLY A 53 -0.32 11.52 -1.87
N THR A 54 0.64 11.43 -2.80
CA THR A 54 0.59 12.10 -4.12
C THR A 54 0.73 11.14 -5.31
N SER A 55 1.06 9.86 -5.08
CA SER A 55 1.19 8.87 -6.16
C SER A 55 0.82 7.46 -5.67
N PRO A 56 -0.49 7.11 -5.66
CA PRO A 56 -0.95 5.85 -5.10
C PRO A 56 -0.47 4.65 -5.92
N LEU A 57 -0.16 3.55 -5.23
CA LEU A 57 0.01 2.22 -5.80
C LEU A 57 -0.54 1.24 -4.77
N ALA A 58 -1.64 0.56 -5.06
CA ALA A 58 -2.30 -0.28 -4.07
C ALA A 58 -3.00 -1.48 -4.70
N ASP A 59 -3.11 -2.54 -3.93
CA ASP A 59 -4.02 -3.67 -4.17
C ASP A 59 -4.81 -3.91 -2.88
N VAL A 60 -6.09 -3.55 -2.90
CA VAL A 60 -6.99 -3.53 -1.73
C VAL A 60 -8.14 -4.51 -1.97
N PRO A 61 -7.88 -5.83 -1.97
CA PRO A 61 -8.87 -6.83 -2.36
C PRO A 61 -10.10 -6.79 -1.45
N GLY A 62 -11.27 -6.96 -2.05
CA GLY A 62 -12.56 -6.92 -1.36
C GLY A 62 -13.08 -5.52 -1.03
N LEU A 63 -12.28 -4.46 -1.23
CA LEU A 63 -12.76 -3.09 -1.05
C LEU A 63 -13.70 -2.68 -2.18
N SER A 64 -14.91 -2.28 -1.82
CA SER A 64 -15.84 -1.64 -2.76
C SER A 64 -15.37 -0.23 -3.10
N TRP A 65 -15.31 0.12 -4.39
CA TRP A 65 -14.80 1.43 -4.86
C TRP A 65 -15.46 2.65 -4.19
N PRO A 66 -16.79 2.71 -3.99
CA PRO A 66 -17.44 3.78 -3.22
C PRO A 66 -16.93 3.96 -1.79
N ARG A 67 -16.27 2.96 -1.19
CA ARG A 67 -15.68 3.05 0.16
C ARG A 67 -14.23 3.51 0.16
N LEU A 68 -13.60 3.69 -0.99
CA LEU A 68 -12.23 4.19 -1.06
C LEU A 68 -12.05 5.57 -0.37
N PRO A 69 -12.97 6.54 -0.50
CA PRO A 69 -12.86 7.80 0.24
C PRO A 69 -12.90 7.62 1.75
N GLU A 70 -13.68 6.67 2.27
CA GLU A 70 -13.72 6.31 3.69
C GLU A 70 -12.36 5.78 4.15
N LEU A 71 -11.76 4.84 3.40
CA LEU A 71 -10.43 4.32 3.70
C LEU A 71 -9.36 5.41 3.74
N ILE A 72 -9.36 6.30 2.73
CA ILE A 72 -8.42 7.42 2.64
C ILE A 72 -8.63 8.36 3.84
N ARG A 73 -9.88 8.73 4.14
CA ARG A 73 -10.20 9.61 5.28
C ARG A 73 -9.73 9.01 6.60
N SER A 74 -10.06 7.75 6.88
CA SER A 74 -9.66 7.08 8.13
C SER A 74 -8.14 7.00 8.26
N ARG A 75 -7.38 6.91 7.14
CA ARG A 75 -5.90 6.94 7.15
C ARG A 75 -5.34 8.28 7.63
N TYR A 76 -5.98 9.39 7.29
CA TYR A 76 -5.52 10.71 7.75
C TYR A 76 -5.98 11.06 9.16
N LEU A 77 -7.06 10.44 9.64
CA LEU A 77 -7.62 10.68 10.98
C LEU A 77 -7.10 9.72 12.05
N THR A 78 -6.58 8.55 11.68
CA THR A 78 -6.11 7.57 12.67
C THR A 78 -4.84 8.06 13.36
N PRO A 79 -4.73 7.95 14.71
CA PRO A 79 -3.48 8.19 15.41
C PRO A 79 -2.51 6.99 15.33
N TYR A 80 -3.02 5.79 15.05
CA TYR A 80 -2.22 4.56 15.00
C TYR A 80 -1.64 4.29 13.62
N CYS A 81 -0.38 3.84 13.58
CA CYS A 81 0.36 3.59 12.33
C CYS A 81 0.33 4.80 11.37
N ARG A 82 0.22 6.01 11.89
CA ARG A 82 0.35 7.23 11.08
C ARG A 82 1.84 7.50 10.91
N TRP A 83 2.30 7.70 9.67
CA TRP A 83 3.73 7.73 9.34
C TRP A 83 4.50 8.87 10.03
N ASP A 84 3.86 9.98 10.36
CA ASP A 84 4.42 11.02 11.22
C ASP A 84 4.74 10.51 12.63
N ARG A 85 3.82 9.75 13.25
CA ARG A 85 4.00 9.18 14.59
C ARG A 85 5.08 8.12 14.62
N VAL A 86 5.13 7.30 13.56
CA VAL A 86 6.19 6.29 13.38
C VAL A 86 7.57 6.96 13.34
N LEU A 87 7.71 8.05 12.57
CA LEU A 87 8.96 8.81 12.50
C LEU A 87 9.29 9.54 13.81
N GLU A 88 8.30 10.15 14.48
CA GLU A 88 8.47 10.80 15.79
C GLU A 88 8.94 9.81 16.87
N ALA A 89 8.51 8.55 16.78
CA ALA A 89 8.95 7.48 17.67
C ALA A 89 10.36 6.93 17.33
N GLY A 90 11.02 7.44 16.28
CA GLY A 90 12.37 7.02 15.88
C GLY A 90 12.44 5.64 15.26
N VAL A 91 11.31 5.08 14.79
CA VAL A 91 11.26 3.77 14.14
C VAL A 91 10.89 3.90 12.67
N THR A 92 11.33 2.95 11.84
CA THR A 92 11.05 2.95 10.39
C THR A 92 9.98 1.94 10.00
N ALA A 93 9.64 1.01 10.88
CA ALA A 93 8.60 0.03 10.68
C ALA A 93 7.91 -0.33 11.99
N THR A 94 6.60 -0.58 11.93
CA THR A 94 5.79 -1.06 13.06
C THR A 94 4.64 -1.93 12.53
N SER A 95 3.77 -2.41 13.40
CA SER A 95 2.52 -3.06 13.00
C SER A 95 1.33 -2.53 13.79
N LEU A 96 0.14 -2.66 13.22
CA LEU A 96 -1.10 -2.25 13.87
C LEU A 96 -1.26 -2.93 15.22
N MET A 97 -1.01 -4.25 15.29
CA MET A 97 -1.10 -4.99 16.54
C MET A 97 -0.12 -4.48 17.60
N ARG A 98 1.09 -4.04 17.20
CA ARG A 98 2.07 -3.45 18.11
C ARG A 98 1.62 -2.08 18.61
N GLU A 99 1.29 -1.17 17.69
CA GLU A 99 0.86 0.21 18.00
C GLU A 99 -0.39 0.26 18.88
N THR A 100 -1.28 -0.72 18.71
CA THR A 100 -2.54 -0.79 19.46
C THR A 100 -2.48 -1.70 20.68
N HIS A 101 -1.31 -2.26 21.02
CA HIS A 101 -1.15 -3.24 22.10
C HIS A 101 -2.14 -4.41 22.01
N GLY A 102 -2.40 -4.90 20.79
CA GLY A 102 -3.31 -6.00 20.52
C GLY A 102 -4.79 -5.62 20.36
N HIS A 103 -5.12 -4.33 20.34
CA HIS A 103 -6.50 -3.83 20.20
C HIS A 103 -6.71 -3.05 18.88
N PRO A 104 -6.76 -3.76 17.72
CA PRO A 104 -6.76 -3.11 16.41
C PRO A 104 -7.99 -2.22 16.15
N ASP A 105 -9.09 -2.42 16.88
CA ASP A 105 -10.31 -1.60 16.87
C ASP A 105 -10.07 -0.13 17.26
N ARG A 106 -8.95 0.17 17.93
CA ARG A 106 -8.54 1.55 18.23
C ARG A 106 -8.11 2.33 16.98
N SER A 107 -7.68 1.65 15.92
CA SER A 107 -7.35 2.27 14.63
C SER A 107 -8.60 2.50 13.80
N LEU A 108 -8.84 3.76 13.41
CA LEU A 108 -9.97 4.12 12.55
C LEU A 108 -9.92 3.38 11.21
N VAL A 109 -8.72 3.23 10.64
CA VAL A 109 -8.52 2.50 9.38
C VAL A 109 -8.98 1.06 9.50
N TRP A 110 -8.64 0.42 10.62
CA TRP A 110 -9.00 -0.97 10.83
C TRP A 110 -10.49 -1.11 11.15
N ARG A 111 -10.97 -0.34 12.12
CA ARG A 111 -12.34 -0.37 12.60
C ARG A 111 -13.34 -0.09 11.48
N ASP A 112 -13.13 1.00 10.74
CA ASP A 112 -14.09 1.48 9.76
C ASP A 112 -14.05 0.63 8.48
N VAL A 113 -12.86 0.21 8.03
CA VAL A 113 -12.69 -0.45 6.72
C VAL A 113 -12.04 -1.83 6.80
N GLN A 114 -10.83 -1.96 7.34
CA GLN A 114 -10.05 -3.20 7.14
C GLN A 114 -10.61 -4.42 7.87
N SER A 115 -11.31 -4.23 8.98
CA SER A 115 -11.96 -5.30 9.76
C SER A 115 -12.93 -6.12 8.89
N GLN A 116 -13.70 -5.43 8.05
CA GLN A 116 -14.69 -6.02 7.13
C GLN A 116 -14.03 -6.72 5.94
N LEU A 117 -12.75 -6.41 5.66
CA LEU A 117 -11.94 -7.06 4.63
C LEU A 117 -11.17 -8.27 5.16
N GLY A 118 -11.36 -8.64 6.43
CA GLY A 118 -10.67 -9.77 7.06
C GLY A 118 -9.19 -9.52 7.34
N VAL A 119 -8.76 -8.25 7.40
CA VAL A 119 -7.40 -7.87 7.78
C VAL A 119 -7.22 -8.11 9.27
N SER A 120 -6.22 -8.90 9.62
CA SER A 120 -5.87 -9.27 11.00
C SER A 120 -4.72 -8.45 11.58
N ASP A 121 -3.84 -7.93 10.74
CA ASP A 121 -2.76 -7.02 11.12
C ASP A 121 -2.34 -6.21 9.89
N THR A 122 -1.77 -5.03 10.10
CA THR A 122 -1.15 -4.21 9.06
C THR A 122 0.27 -3.89 9.48
N ALA A 123 1.27 -4.35 8.71
CA ALA A 123 2.63 -3.86 8.87
C ALA A 123 2.78 -2.56 8.08
N ILE A 124 3.49 -1.58 8.64
CA ILE A 124 3.80 -0.31 8.01
C ILE A 124 5.31 -0.13 7.96
N VAL A 125 5.81 0.33 6.81
CA VAL A 125 7.20 0.77 6.62
C VAL A 125 7.15 2.20 6.11
N VAL A 126 7.90 3.10 6.76
CA VAL A 126 7.98 4.51 6.39
C VAL A 126 9.32 4.79 5.73
N PHE A 127 9.26 5.48 4.61
CA PHE A 127 10.42 5.88 3.85
C PHE A 127 10.64 7.38 4.01
N ALA A 128 11.75 7.73 4.67
CA ALA A 128 12.12 9.11 4.94
C ALA A 128 13.63 9.30 4.87
N ASP A 129 14.04 10.52 4.58
CA ASP A 129 15.42 10.98 4.67
C ASP A 129 15.46 12.44 5.14
N ARG A 130 16.60 13.11 5.00
CA ARG A 130 16.77 14.53 5.39
C ARG A 130 15.80 15.50 4.70
N HIS A 131 15.17 15.09 3.60
CA HIS A 131 14.20 15.88 2.86
C HIS A 131 12.75 15.64 3.31
N GLY A 132 12.52 14.69 4.23
CA GLY A 132 11.20 14.39 4.80
C GLY A 132 10.72 12.97 4.47
N CYS A 133 9.42 12.75 4.67
CA CYS A 133 8.78 11.45 4.44
C CYS A 133 8.31 11.36 3.00
N TRP A 134 8.98 10.57 2.16
CA TRP A 134 8.68 10.47 0.73
C TRP A 134 7.84 9.24 0.36
N GLY A 135 7.62 8.30 1.28
CA GLY A 135 6.73 7.18 1.00
C GLY A 135 6.35 6.33 2.21
N LEU A 136 5.40 5.44 1.95
CA LEU A 136 4.77 4.53 2.90
C LEU A 136 4.59 3.17 2.22
N LEU A 137 4.80 2.06 2.93
CA LEU A 137 4.31 0.74 2.52
C LEU A 137 3.48 0.12 3.64
N ASP A 138 2.18 -0.04 3.39
CA ASP A 138 1.26 -0.82 4.23
C ASP A 138 1.13 -2.24 3.65
N LEU A 139 1.29 -3.26 4.47
CA LEU A 139 1.09 -4.67 4.11
C LEU A 139 -0.03 -5.27 4.97
N TRP A 140 -1.13 -5.68 4.34
CA TRP A 140 -2.31 -6.16 5.03
C TRP A 140 -2.29 -7.68 5.14
N ARG A 141 -2.23 -8.19 6.36
CA ARG A 141 -2.36 -9.62 6.64
C ARG A 141 -3.83 -10.02 6.64
N ILE A 142 -4.30 -10.58 5.52
CA ILE A 142 -5.67 -11.09 5.40
C ILE A 142 -5.64 -12.59 5.70
N ARG A 143 -6.40 -13.03 6.72
CA ARG A 143 -6.55 -14.47 6.98
C ARG A 143 -7.64 -14.99 6.04
N ARG A 144 -7.28 -15.98 5.23
CA ARG A 144 -8.01 -16.65 4.13
C ARG A 144 -7.70 -16.06 2.75
N PRO A 145 -7.44 -16.90 1.72
CA PRO A 145 -7.38 -16.41 0.36
C PRO A 145 -8.77 -15.95 -0.05
N TRP A 146 -8.90 -14.69 -0.44
CA TRP A 146 -10.01 -14.25 -1.29
C TRP A 146 -9.99 -15.16 -2.51
N ARG A 147 -11.02 -15.99 -2.70
CA ARG A 147 -11.23 -16.65 -4.00
C ARG A 147 -11.44 -15.50 -4.98
N ARG A 148 -10.47 -15.24 -5.87
CA ARG A 148 -10.75 -14.42 -7.06
C ARG A 148 -11.99 -15.05 -7.70
N CYS A 149 -13.04 -14.26 -7.93
CA CYS A 149 -14.05 -14.67 -8.90
C CYS A 149 -13.31 -14.92 -10.22
N PRO A 150 -13.40 -16.12 -10.83
CA PRO A 150 -12.90 -16.31 -12.18
C PRO A 150 -13.73 -15.39 -13.08
N GLY A 151 -13.10 -14.35 -13.66
CA GLY A 151 -13.75 -13.48 -14.66
C GLY A 151 -13.80 -11.98 -14.36
N GLY A 152 -13.27 -11.49 -13.23
CA GLY A 152 -13.15 -10.04 -13.00
C GLY A 152 -12.01 -9.42 -13.82
N PRO A 153 -12.22 -8.35 -14.61
CA PRO A 153 -11.14 -7.75 -15.39
C PRO A 153 -10.07 -7.14 -14.47
N PRO A 154 -8.77 -7.30 -14.79
CA PRO A 154 -7.72 -6.55 -14.09
C PRO A 154 -7.73 -5.13 -14.64
N ARG A 155 -8.47 -4.19 -14.04
CA ARG A 155 -8.39 -2.79 -14.45
C ARG A 155 -8.47 -1.82 -13.28
N CYS A 156 -7.32 -1.23 -12.98
CA CYS A 156 -7.19 0.22 -13.03
C CYS A 156 -5.74 0.62 -13.35
N SER A 157 -5.35 0.43 -14.62
CA SER A 157 -4.31 1.21 -15.25
C SER A 157 -5.00 2.07 -16.30
N ALA A 158 -5.32 3.32 -15.97
CA ALA A 158 -5.80 4.28 -16.93
C ALA A 158 -5.35 5.68 -16.53
N LEU A 159 -4.29 6.14 -17.18
CA LEU A 159 -4.24 7.42 -17.87
C LEU A 159 -3.24 7.26 -19.02
N SER A 160 -3.72 6.69 -20.13
CA SER A 160 -3.11 6.91 -21.45
C SER A 160 -4.25 7.21 -22.41
N THR A 161 -4.33 8.48 -22.76
CA THR A 161 -5.21 9.06 -23.77
C THR A 161 -4.86 8.47 -25.13
N ARG A 162 -5.64 7.51 -25.61
CA ARG A 162 -5.77 7.26 -27.05
C ARG A 162 -7.25 7.26 -27.42
N ARG A 163 -7.64 8.30 -28.14
CA ARG A 163 -8.90 8.40 -28.88
C ARG A 163 -9.06 7.15 -29.76
N CYS A 164 -10.22 6.52 -29.69
CA CYS A 164 -10.66 5.55 -30.69
C CYS A 164 -11.46 6.32 -31.76
N PRO A 165 -11.11 6.22 -33.05
CA PRO A 165 -11.92 6.80 -34.12
C PRO A 165 -13.14 5.89 -34.35
N ARG A 166 -14.36 6.40 -34.13
CA ARG A 166 -15.57 5.74 -34.61
C ARG A 166 -15.61 5.90 -36.12
N GLN A 167 -15.43 4.79 -36.81
CA GLN A 167 -15.80 4.62 -38.21
C GLN A 167 -17.31 4.77 -38.39
N ALA A 168 -17.64 5.33 -39.54
CA ALA A 168 -18.97 5.59 -40.05
C ALA A 168 -19.68 4.33 -40.58
N ALA A 169 -21.00 4.50 -40.74
CA ALA A 169 -21.87 3.96 -41.80
C ALA A 169 -22.83 2.80 -41.46
N THR A 170 -24.07 3.02 -41.94
CA THR A 170 -25.17 2.10 -42.27
C THR A 170 -26.08 1.74 -41.09
N LEU A 171 -27.36 2.13 -40.99
CA LEU A 171 -28.40 2.63 -41.91
C LEU A 171 -29.06 3.91 -41.37
#